data_AF-A0A5N7AB14-F1
#
_entry.id   AF-A0A5N7AB14-F1
#
_cell.length_a   1.000
_cell.length_b   1.000
_cell.length_c   1.000
_cell.angle_alpha   90.00
_cell.angle_beta   90.00
_cell.angle_gamma   90.00
#
_symmetry.space_group_name_H-M   'P 1'
#
loop_
_entity.id
_entity.type
_entity.pdbx_description
1 polymer ?
#
loop_
_entity_poly.entity_id
_entity_poly.type
_entity_poly.pdbx_seq_one_letter_code
_entity_poly.pdbx_strand_id
1 'polypeptide(L)'
;MSQQPMPDDGVPGDFEHPNQNLRRSIIIALYFAFILSTTAVALRLLARKLNGTRLYLDDYLILIALLFKYGCSIGVTILLFNGLGSHITMIPQKNLTVYLKIGWSNPLVYTSCIAFIKLSVLALYKRLFSTPRMILAANIVACFVILWALSVCVVGILLCLPVNKFWDPTVPGSCLDSAQYYYGQQIPNILTDVVLLIMPLKCVWALPISRTQRVLLSGVFVTGGLTLIFDIVRLVAMIDLTRSGPDVTYNQVPVVVWTCIEATVGIIAACLPNLKPLFKLSRGSFWSQLRSGTGHSNQPLNPSSQELSMEENNYDPYFAQTNIYARHSVSIHYSKP
;
A
#
# COMPACT_ATOMS: atom_id res chain seq x y z
N MET A 1 -47.50 27.91 -18.03
CA MET A 1 -47.20 27.57 -16.62
C MET A 1 -45.80 28.10 -16.35
N SER A 2 -45.74 29.21 -15.64
CA SER A 2 -44.57 30.08 -15.45
C SER A 2 -43.47 29.39 -14.64
N GLN A 3 -42.27 29.28 -15.22
CA GLN A 3 -41.05 28.92 -14.49
C GLN A 3 -40.69 30.06 -13.53
N GLN A 4 -40.78 29.81 -12.22
CA GLN A 4 -40.22 30.68 -11.19
C GLN A 4 -38.68 30.58 -11.21
N PRO A 5 -37.95 31.67 -10.91
CA PRO A 5 -36.50 31.66 -10.86
C PRO A 5 -36.02 30.81 -9.68
N MET A 6 -34.94 30.03 -9.87
CA MET A 6 -34.26 29.36 -8.76
C MET A 6 -33.66 30.41 -7.80
N PRO A 7 -33.86 30.30 -6.48
CA PRO A 7 -33.24 31.21 -5.51
C PRO A 7 -31.73 31.04 -5.53
N ASP A 8 -31.01 32.15 -5.68
CA ASP A 8 -29.55 32.27 -5.65
C ASP A 8 -29.08 32.49 -4.21
N ASP A 9 -29.45 31.55 -3.35
CA ASP A 9 -29.31 31.66 -1.91
C ASP A 9 -28.52 30.42 -1.47
N GLY A 10 -27.20 30.55 -1.49
CA GLY A 10 -26.31 29.59 -0.84
C GLY A 10 -26.58 29.58 0.66
N VAL A 11 -27.53 28.75 1.10
CA VAL A 11 -27.80 28.52 2.53
C VAL A 11 -26.54 27.94 3.17
N PRO A 12 -26.05 28.52 4.29
CA PRO A 12 -24.93 27.95 5.03
C PRO A 12 -25.39 26.64 5.66
N GLY A 13 -25.02 25.53 5.02
CA GLY A 13 -25.03 24.17 5.55
C GLY A 13 -26.21 23.78 6.43
N ASP A 14 -27.29 23.27 5.82
CA ASP A 14 -27.95 22.13 6.44
C ASP A 14 -28.48 21.10 5.44
N PHE A 15 -27.84 19.94 5.47
CA PHE A 15 -28.23 18.70 4.79
C PHE A 15 -29.09 17.85 5.76
N GLU A 16 -29.90 18.48 6.61
CA GLU A 16 -30.08 18.26 8.06
C GLU A 16 -30.25 16.81 8.59
N HIS A 17 -30.66 15.83 7.77
CA HIS A 17 -30.57 14.40 8.10
C HIS A 17 -29.97 13.54 6.96
N PRO A 18 -28.72 13.76 6.55
CA PRO A 18 -28.09 12.96 5.50
C PRO A 18 -27.61 11.66 6.15
N ASN A 19 -28.07 10.49 5.70
CA ASN A 19 -27.76 9.16 6.25
C ASN A 19 -26.48 9.12 7.11
N GLN A 20 -26.62 9.46 8.40
CA GLN A 20 -25.47 9.79 9.23
C GLN A 20 -24.60 8.55 9.43
N ASN A 21 -25.24 7.38 9.48
CA ASN A 21 -24.60 6.08 9.52
C ASN A 21 -23.72 5.85 8.29
N LEU A 22 -24.20 6.19 7.10
CA LEU A 22 -23.48 5.98 5.84
C LEU A 22 -22.27 6.93 5.73
N ARG A 23 -22.46 8.22 6.06
CA ARG A 23 -21.35 9.20 6.12
C ARG A 23 -20.32 8.83 7.18
N ARG A 24 -20.76 8.40 8.37
CA ARG A 24 -19.87 7.91 9.44
C ARG A 24 -19.06 6.70 8.98
N SER A 25 -19.67 5.74 8.30
CA SER A 25 -18.96 4.58 7.74
C SER A 25 -17.90 5.00 6.72
N ILE A 26 -18.18 5.97 5.84
CA ILE A 26 -17.20 6.51 4.89
C ILE A 26 -16.02 7.14 5.64
N ILE A 27 -16.29 8.00 6.62
CA ILE A 27 -15.26 8.69 7.40
C ILE A 27 -14.35 7.67 8.10
N ILE A 28 -14.94 6.68 8.79
CA ILE A 28 -14.18 5.63 9.48
C ILE A 28 -13.31 4.86 8.47
N ALA A 29 -13.89 4.43 7.35
CA ALA A 29 -13.16 3.71 6.32
C ALA A 29 -11.99 4.54 5.75
N LEU A 30 -12.19 5.83 5.50
CA LEU A 30 -11.17 6.75 4.99
C LEU A 30 -10.02 6.94 5.97
N TYR A 31 -10.30 7.23 7.24
CA TYR A 31 -9.24 7.42 8.24
C TYR A 31 -8.51 6.12 8.55
N PHE A 32 -9.21 4.99 8.56
CA PHE A 32 -8.60 3.69 8.74
C PHE A 32 -7.68 3.33 7.57
N ALA A 33 -8.18 3.42 6.33
CA ALA A 33 -7.40 3.22 5.10
C ALA A 33 -6.22 4.19 5.04
N PHE A 34 -6.52 5.47 5.30
CA PHE A 34 -5.71 6.52 5.92
C PHE A 34 -4.36 6.07 6.47
N ILE A 35 -4.46 5.74 7.76
CA ILE A 35 -3.40 5.39 8.67
C ILE A 35 -2.74 4.08 8.21
N LEU A 36 -3.53 3.08 7.84
CA LEU A 36 -3.02 1.74 7.56
C LEU A 36 -2.05 1.72 6.36
N SER A 37 -2.37 2.43 5.26
CA SER A 37 -1.45 2.52 4.12
C SER A 37 -0.15 3.25 4.48
N THR A 38 -0.25 4.33 5.26
CA THR A 38 0.90 5.14 5.67
C THR A 38 1.81 4.35 6.60
N THR A 39 1.23 3.66 7.58
CA THR A 39 1.97 2.77 8.49
C THR A 39 2.63 1.63 7.71
N ALA A 40 1.96 1.01 6.73
CA ALA A 40 2.55 -0.06 5.94
C ALA A 40 3.80 0.39 5.15
N VAL A 41 3.75 1.58 4.53
CA VAL A 41 4.92 2.14 3.81
C VAL A 41 6.00 2.59 4.79
N ALA A 42 5.64 3.21 5.91
CA ALA A 42 6.59 3.60 6.95
C ALA A 42 7.34 2.39 7.53
N LEU A 43 6.63 1.30 7.83
CA LEU A 43 7.22 0.05 8.29
C LEU A 43 8.15 -0.55 7.23
N ARG A 44 7.81 -0.46 5.94
CA ARG A 44 8.69 -0.89 4.85
C ARG A 44 10.00 -0.11 4.83
N LEU A 45 9.92 1.23 4.92
CA LEU A 45 11.12 2.08 4.94
C LEU A 45 11.96 1.85 6.20
N LEU A 46 11.31 1.68 7.36
CA LEU A 46 11.99 1.35 8.60
C LEU A 46 12.72 0.01 8.51
N ALA A 47 12.08 -1.03 7.97
CA ALA A 47 12.70 -2.33 7.73
C ALA A 47 13.95 -2.24 6.85
N ARG A 48 13.96 -1.34 5.87
CA ARG A 48 15.12 -1.09 5.00
C ARG A 48 16.23 -0.33 5.70
N LYS A 49 15.87 0.70 6.46
CA LYS A 49 16.82 1.47 7.27
C LYS A 49 17.55 0.57 8.28
N LEU A 50 16.81 -0.32 8.96
CA LEU A 50 17.38 -1.29 9.91
C LEU A 50 18.30 -2.31 9.24
N ASN A 51 18.03 -2.68 7.99
CA ASN A 51 18.90 -3.59 7.23
C ASN A 51 20.10 -2.88 6.56
N GLY A 52 20.20 -1.54 6.65
CA GLY A 52 21.24 -0.78 5.96
C GLY A 52 21.19 -0.87 4.42
N THR A 53 20.06 -1.29 3.85
CA THR A 53 19.93 -1.48 2.39
C THR A 53 19.52 -0.18 1.70
N ARG A 54 20.09 0.08 0.51
CA ARG A 54 19.65 1.18 -0.36
C ARG A 54 18.19 1.02 -0.78
N LEU A 55 17.55 2.13 -1.16
CA LEU A 55 16.22 2.13 -1.76
C LEU A 55 16.29 1.58 -3.17
N TYR A 56 15.31 0.75 -3.51
CA TYR A 56 15.17 0.14 -4.84
C TYR A 56 14.00 0.77 -5.58
N LEU A 57 13.90 0.48 -6.87
CA LEU A 57 12.83 0.98 -7.74
C LEU A 57 11.43 0.64 -7.19
N ASP A 58 11.25 -0.53 -6.57
CA ASP A 58 10.00 -0.92 -5.93
C ASP A 58 9.59 0.02 -4.76
N ASP A 59 10.56 0.62 -4.06
CA ASP A 59 10.30 1.56 -2.96
C ASP A 59 9.87 2.94 -3.46
N TYR A 60 10.48 3.41 -4.54
CA TYR A 60 10.08 4.68 -5.16
C TYR A 60 8.67 4.57 -5.74
N LEU A 61 8.35 3.46 -6.41
CA LEU A 61 7.03 3.24 -6.97
C LEU A 61 5.93 3.17 -5.90
N ILE A 62 6.18 2.51 -4.76
CA ILE A 62 5.18 2.44 -3.69
C ILE A 62 5.00 3.79 -2.97
N LEU A 63 6.05 4.62 -2.90
CA LEU A 63 5.95 5.99 -2.40
C LEU A 63 5.10 6.86 -3.32
N ILE A 64 5.28 6.73 -4.64
CA ILE A 64 4.43 7.41 -5.62
C ILE A 64 2.99 6.92 -5.51
N ALA A 65 2.76 5.61 -5.38
CA ALA A 65 1.42 5.06 -5.13
C ALA A 65 0.76 5.64 -3.87
N LEU A 66 1.52 5.79 -2.78
CA LEU A 66 1.04 6.40 -1.54
C LEU A 66 0.62 7.86 -1.74
N LEU A 67 1.38 8.63 -2.54
CA LEU A 67 1.02 10.00 -2.89
C LEU A 67 -0.31 10.07 -3.66
N PHE A 68 -0.51 9.21 -4.66
CA PHE A 68 -1.79 9.11 -5.37
C PHE A 68 -2.93 8.65 -4.44
N LYS A 69 -2.65 7.77 -3.48
CA LYS A 69 -3.63 7.35 -2.47
C LYS A 69 -4.05 8.52 -1.58
N TYR A 70 -3.13 9.41 -1.21
CA TYR A 70 -3.49 10.64 -0.50
C TYR A 70 -4.37 11.53 -1.36
N GLY A 71 -4.05 11.68 -2.65
CA GLY A 71 -4.92 12.36 -3.62
C GLY A 71 -6.35 11.79 -3.64
N CYS A 72 -6.48 10.46 -3.70
CA CYS A 72 -7.79 9.80 -3.63
C CYS A 72 -8.53 10.10 -2.31
N SER A 73 -7.82 10.07 -1.18
CA SER A 73 -8.40 10.31 0.14
C SER A 73 -8.91 11.76 0.28
N ILE A 74 -8.15 12.72 -0.27
CA ILE A 74 -8.54 14.14 -0.34
C ILE A 74 -9.76 14.29 -1.26
N GLY A 75 -9.75 13.67 -2.44
CA GLY A 75 -10.88 13.70 -3.38
C GLY A 75 -12.17 13.17 -2.74
N VAL A 76 -12.12 12.03 -2.05
CA VAL A 76 -13.29 11.49 -1.34
C VAL A 76 -13.74 12.41 -0.20
N THR A 77 -12.81 13.04 0.51
CA THR A 77 -13.15 14.02 1.56
C THR A 77 -13.92 15.20 0.96
N ILE A 78 -13.48 15.73 -0.19
CA ILE A 78 -14.20 16.79 -0.90
C ILE A 78 -15.59 16.31 -1.35
N LEU A 79 -15.70 15.09 -1.90
CA LEU A 79 -16.99 14.49 -2.26
C LEU A 79 -17.94 14.41 -1.05
N LEU A 80 -17.42 14.05 0.13
CA LEU A 80 -18.19 13.96 1.38
C LEU A 80 -18.73 15.31 1.85
N PHE A 81 -17.99 16.40 1.66
CA PHE A 81 -18.47 17.76 1.95
C PHE A 81 -19.45 18.29 0.89
N ASN A 82 -19.42 17.74 -0.33
CA ASN A 82 -20.25 18.18 -1.46
C ASN A 82 -21.44 17.26 -1.77
N GLY A 83 -21.78 16.33 -0.87
CA GLY A 83 -23.04 15.56 -0.93
C GLY A 83 -22.91 14.05 -1.16
N LEU A 84 -21.71 13.45 -1.07
CA LEU A 84 -21.58 11.98 -1.07
C LEU A 84 -22.36 11.36 0.10
N GLY A 85 -23.23 10.40 -0.22
CA GLY A 85 -24.12 9.75 0.75
C GLY A 85 -25.43 10.49 1.01
N SER A 86 -25.69 11.57 0.29
CA SER A 86 -26.99 12.27 0.25
C SER A 86 -27.68 12.05 -1.10
N HIS A 87 -29.01 12.13 -1.15
CA HIS A 87 -29.76 12.08 -2.40
C HIS A 87 -29.41 13.29 -3.29
N ILE A 88 -29.32 13.09 -4.60
CA ILE A 88 -28.84 14.11 -5.54
C ILE A 88 -29.74 15.35 -5.56
N THR A 89 -31.04 15.14 -5.36
CA THR A 89 -32.07 16.19 -5.31
C THR A 89 -31.92 17.15 -4.14
N MET A 90 -31.19 16.77 -3.09
CA MET A 90 -30.97 17.58 -1.89
C MET A 90 -29.67 18.39 -1.96
N ILE A 91 -28.89 18.27 -3.04
CA ILE A 91 -27.57 18.89 -3.16
C ILE A 91 -27.68 20.21 -3.92
N PRO A 92 -27.21 21.35 -3.36
CA PRO A 92 -27.16 22.61 -4.08
C PRO A 92 -26.34 22.49 -5.37
N GLN A 93 -26.79 23.16 -6.45
CA GLN A 93 -26.16 23.05 -7.78
C GLN A 93 -24.66 23.38 -7.78
N LYS A 94 -24.23 24.35 -6.95
CA LYS A 94 -22.82 24.71 -6.77
C LYS A 94 -22.00 23.54 -6.22
N ASN A 95 -22.52 22.84 -5.23
CA ASN A 95 -21.86 21.69 -4.60
C ASN A 95 -21.88 20.48 -5.54
N LEU A 96 -22.98 20.27 -6.28
CA LEU A 96 -23.08 19.22 -7.28
C LEU A 96 -22.04 19.40 -8.40
N THR A 97 -21.81 20.64 -8.84
CA THR A 97 -20.76 20.94 -9.84
C THR A 97 -19.37 20.56 -9.33
N VAL A 98 -19.06 20.86 -8.06
CA VAL A 98 -17.79 20.44 -7.43
C VAL A 98 -17.73 18.92 -7.30
N TYR A 99 -18.82 18.29 -6.88
CA TYR A 99 -18.94 16.83 -6.80
C TYR A 99 -18.61 16.16 -8.13
N LEU A 100 -19.19 16.64 -9.23
CA LEU A 100 -18.95 16.09 -10.57
C LEU A 100 -17.50 16.31 -11.02
N LYS A 101 -16.91 17.49 -10.79
CA LYS A 101 -15.49 17.73 -11.10
C LYS A 101 -14.54 16.78 -10.37
N ILE A 102 -14.83 16.49 -9.10
CA ILE A 102 -14.05 15.51 -8.34
C ILE A 102 -14.38 14.08 -8.80
N GLY A 103 -15.64 13.78 -9.12
CA GLY A 103 -16.08 12.51 -9.67
C GLY A 103 -15.41 12.17 -11.01
N TRP A 104 -15.07 13.18 -11.81
CA TRP A 104 -14.30 13.03 -13.04
C TRP A 104 -12.79 12.83 -12.79
N SER A 105 -12.19 13.58 -11.87
CA SER A 105 -10.73 13.53 -11.66
C SER A 105 -10.29 12.36 -10.77
N ASN A 106 -11.10 11.98 -9.77
CA ASN A 106 -10.74 10.94 -8.79
C ASN A 106 -10.49 9.55 -9.39
N PRO A 107 -11.25 9.06 -10.40
CA PRO A 107 -10.93 7.82 -11.10
C PRO A 107 -9.55 7.81 -11.78
N LEU A 108 -9.06 8.96 -12.27
CA LEU A 108 -7.73 9.08 -12.90
C LEU A 108 -6.61 8.95 -11.85
N VAL A 109 -6.78 9.62 -10.71
CA VAL A 109 -5.87 9.55 -9.56
C VAL A 109 -5.84 8.12 -9.01
N TYR A 110 -7.01 7.50 -8.91
CA TYR A 110 -7.18 6.12 -8.48
C TYR A 110 -6.46 5.12 -9.41
N THR A 111 -6.71 5.21 -10.71
CA THR A 111 -6.08 4.33 -11.71
C THR A 111 -4.56 4.44 -11.64
N SER A 112 -4.05 5.66 -11.49
CA SER A 112 -2.62 5.93 -11.31
C SER A 112 -2.09 5.26 -10.04
N CYS A 113 -2.80 5.38 -8.92
CA CYS A 113 -2.44 4.70 -7.66
C CYS A 113 -2.27 3.19 -7.86
N ILE A 114 -3.27 2.53 -8.45
CA ILE A 114 -3.26 1.09 -8.67
C ILE A 114 -2.14 0.68 -9.62
N ALA A 115 -1.92 1.43 -10.70
CA ALA A 115 -0.83 1.18 -11.63
C ALA A 115 0.53 1.19 -10.92
N PHE A 116 0.81 2.19 -10.08
CA PHE A 116 2.06 2.27 -9.32
C PHE A 116 2.21 1.16 -8.27
N ILE A 117 1.12 0.72 -7.62
CA ILE A 117 1.12 -0.46 -6.74
C ILE A 117 1.56 -1.70 -7.52
N LYS A 118 0.92 -1.96 -8.67
CA LYS A 118 1.20 -3.12 -9.52
C LYS A 118 2.65 -3.11 -10.03
N LEU A 119 3.13 -1.95 -10.47
CA LEU A 119 4.52 -1.79 -10.90
C LEU A 119 5.51 -2.02 -9.74
N SER A 120 5.19 -1.58 -8.52
CA SER A 120 6.01 -1.86 -7.33
C SER A 120 6.09 -3.37 -7.04
N VAL A 121 4.97 -4.08 -7.11
CA VAL A 121 4.91 -5.55 -6.94
C VAL A 121 5.72 -6.27 -8.03
N LEU A 122 5.58 -5.87 -9.29
CA LEU A 122 6.35 -6.44 -10.40
C LEU A 122 7.87 -6.20 -10.24
N ALA A 123 8.27 -4.99 -9.83
CA ALA A 123 9.66 -4.69 -9.54
C ALA A 123 10.20 -5.54 -8.38
N LEU A 124 9.38 -5.77 -7.35
CA LEU A 124 9.70 -6.67 -6.25
C LEU A 124 9.86 -8.13 -6.73
N TYR A 125 8.98 -8.62 -7.61
CA TYR A 125 9.08 -9.98 -8.16
C TYR A 125 10.37 -10.18 -8.97
N LYS A 126 10.75 -9.19 -9.80
CA LYS A 126 12.02 -9.22 -10.53
C LYS A 126 13.23 -9.35 -9.60
N ARG A 127 13.17 -8.69 -8.44
CA ARG A 127 14.23 -8.75 -7.42
C ARG A 127 14.25 -10.07 -6.66
N LEU A 128 13.09 -10.61 -6.31
CA LEU A 128 12.99 -11.84 -5.52
C LEU A 128 13.31 -13.09 -6.36
N PHE A 129 12.87 -13.10 -7.61
CA PHE A 129 13.05 -14.19 -8.55
C PHE A 129 13.82 -13.68 -9.76
N SER A 130 15.15 -13.57 -9.60
CA SER A 130 16.07 -13.09 -10.65
C SER A 130 16.29 -14.11 -11.78
N THR A 131 15.24 -14.84 -12.17
CA THR A 131 15.24 -15.79 -13.28
C THR A 131 14.86 -15.06 -14.58
N PRO A 132 15.55 -15.29 -15.72
CA PRO A 132 15.28 -14.57 -16.97
C PRO A 132 13.81 -14.67 -17.43
N ARG A 133 13.18 -15.84 -17.24
CA ARG A 133 11.75 -16.05 -17.55
C ARG A 133 10.82 -15.16 -16.70
N MET A 134 11.12 -14.99 -15.42
CA MET A 134 10.34 -14.12 -14.53
C MET A 134 10.53 -12.66 -14.92
N ILE A 135 11.76 -12.24 -15.20
CA ILE A 135 12.05 -10.86 -15.60
C ILE A 135 11.31 -10.51 -16.89
N LEU A 136 11.32 -11.40 -17.88
CA LEU A 136 10.59 -11.22 -19.13
C LEU A 136 9.08 -11.13 -18.88
N ALA A 137 8.50 -12.08 -18.12
CA ALA A 137 7.09 -12.07 -17.79
C ALA A 137 6.67 -10.80 -17.03
N ALA A 138 7.46 -10.37 -16.06
CA ALA A 138 7.21 -9.16 -15.28
C ALA A 138 7.29 -7.90 -16.15
N ASN A 139 8.21 -7.82 -17.11
CA ASN A 139 8.29 -6.69 -18.04
C ASN A 139 7.08 -6.64 -18.99
N ILE A 140 6.63 -7.79 -19.49
CA ILE A 140 5.42 -7.88 -20.34
C ILE A 140 4.19 -7.38 -19.58
N VAL A 141 3.99 -7.86 -18.36
CA VAL A 141 2.86 -7.44 -17.52
C VAL A 141 2.98 -5.97 -17.11
N ALA A 142 4.19 -5.48 -16.82
CA ALA A 142 4.41 -4.06 -16.53
C ALA A 142 4.04 -3.17 -17.72
N CYS A 143 4.42 -3.57 -18.94
CA CYS A 143 4.04 -2.88 -20.17
C CYS A 143 2.51 -2.85 -20.32
N PHE A 144 1.84 -4.00 -20.13
CA PHE A 144 0.38 -4.07 -20.16
C PHE A 144 -0.28 -3.14 -19.14
N VAL A 145 0.20 -3.12 -17.89
CA VAL A 145 -0.32 -2.23 -16.83
C VAL A 145 -0.15 -0.77 -17.19
N ILE A 146 0.99 -0.37 -17.76
CA ILE A 146 1.24 1.02 -18.18
C ILE A 146 0.30 1.41 -19.33
N LEU A 147 0.15 0.54 -20.34
CA LEU A 147 -0.74 0.80 -21.47
C LEU A 147 -2.21 0.87 -21.04
N TRP A 148 -2.63 -0.02 -20.13
CA TRP A 148 -3.96 0.02 -19.53
C TRP A 148 -4.20 1.30 -18.73
N ALA A 149 -3.27 1.70 -17.86
CA ALA A 149 -3.42 2.92 -17.08
C ALA A 149 -3.48 4.15 -17.99
N LEU A 150 -2.63 4.19 -19.02
CA LEU A 150 -2.63 5.27 -20.01
C LEU A 150 -3.95 5.33 -20.78
N SER A 151 -4.48 4.19 -21.25
CA SER A 151 -5.74 4.15 -21.99
C SER A 151 -6.92 4.61 -21.12
N VAL A 152 -7.01 4.14 -19.88
CA VAL A 152 -8.04 4.58 -18.93
C VAL A 152 -7.93 6.07 -18.63
N CYS A 153 -6.71 6.61 -18.52
CA CYS A 153 -6.51 8.04 -18.32
C CYS A 153 -6.93 8.87 -19.54
N VAL A 154 -6.52 8.48 -20.74
CA VAL A 154 -6.88 9.18 -21.98
C VAL A 154 -8.39 9.17 -22.20
N VAL A 155 -9.03 8.01 -22.08
CA VAL A 155 -10.48 7.88 -22.23
C VAL A 155 -11.22 8.63 -21.12
N GLY A 156 -10.72 8.60 -19.88
CA GLY A 156 -11.33 9.34 -18.77
C GLY A 156 -11.22 10.86 -18.94
N ILE A 157 -10.08 11.36 -19.44
CA ILE A 157 -9.92 12.79 -19.75
C ILE A 157 -10.91 13.22 -20.84
N LEU A 158 -11.08 12.37 -21.86
CA LEU A 158 -11.95 12.61 -23.02
C LEU A 158 -13.34 11.99 -22.86
N LEU A 159 -13.78 11.72 -21.62
CA LEU A 159 -15.05 11.04 -21.35
C LEU A 159 -16.24 11.81 -21.93
N CYS A 160 -16.15 13.14 -21.93
CA CYS A 160 -17.08 14.05 -22.60
C CYS A 160 -16.33 14.96 -23.57
N LEU A 161 -16.98 15.25 -24.71
CA LEU A 161 -16.50 16.20 -25.71
C LEU A 161 -17.58 17.28 -25.92
N PRO A 162 -17.35 18.53 -25.46
CA PRO A 162 -16.20 19.02 -24.70
C PRO A 162 -16.20 18.58 -23.21
N VAL A 163 -15.03 18.57 -22.56
CA VAL A 163 -14.85 18.02 -21.20
C VAL A 163 -15.75 18.70 -20.17
N ASN A 164 -16.00 20.00 -20.32
CA ASN A 164 -16.90 20.77 -19.44
C ASN A 164 -18.35 20.29 -19.46
N LYS A 165 -18.78 19.55 -20.49
CA LYS A 165 -20.10 18.94 -20.54
C LYS A 165 -20.34 17.93 -19.40
N PHE A 166 -19.27 17.35 -18.83
CA PHE A 166 -19.39 16.39 -17.72
C PHE A 166 -20.05 17.00 -16.47
N TRP A 167 -19.75 18.26 -16.16
CA TRP A 167 -20.30 18.96 -14.99
C TRP A 167 -21.28 20.08 -15.35
N ASP A 168 -21.42 20.42 -16.62
CA ASP A 168 -22.39 21.38 -17.13
C ASP A 168 -23.21 20.77 -18.28
N PRO A 169 -24.43 20.28 -18.00
CA PRO A 169 -25.25 19.61 -19.01
C PRO A 169 -25.80 20.57 -20.07
N THR A 170 -25.73 21.89 -19.87
CA THR A 170 -26.20 22.89 -20.85
C THR A 170 -25.30 23.00 -22.07
N VAL A 171 -24.05 22.52 -21.95
CA VAL A 171 -23.06 22.57 -23.02
C VAL A 171 -23.39 21.52 -24.11
N PRO A 172 -23.48 21.92 -25.39
CA PRO A 172 -23.70 20.99 -26.50
C PRO A 172 -22.49 20.05 -26.65
N GLY A 173 -22.75 18.80 -27.04
CA GLY A 173 -21.71 17.76 -27.18
C GLY A 173 -22.20 16.37 -26.81
N SER A 174 -21.28 15.43 -26.68
CA SER A 174 -21.56 14.02 -26.38
C SER A 174 -20.65 13.50 -25.28
N CYS A 175 -21.15 12.57 -24.48
CA CYS A 175 -20.38 11.85 -23.47
C CYS A 175 -20.43 10.34 -23.74
N LEU A 176 -19.33 9.66 -23.45
CA LEU A 176 -19.29 8.21 -23.41
C LEU A 176 -20.13 7.70 -22.23
N ASP A 177 -20.70 6.51 -22.40
CA ASP A 177 -21.40 5.83 -21.30
C ASP A 177 -20.43 5.58 -20.14
N SER A 178 -20.77 6.13 -18.97
CA SER A 178 -19.92 6.06 -17.79
C SER A 178 -19.79 4.62 -17.28
N ALA A 179 -20.83 3.79 -17.40
CA ALA A 179 -20.76 2.40 -16.97
C ALA A 179 -19.81 1.60 -17.86
N GLN A 180 -19.87 1.79 -19.18
CA GLN A 180 -18.92 1.17 -20.11
C GLN A 180 -17.47 1.57 -19.80
N TYR A 181 -17.23 2.86 -19.48
CA TYR A 181 -15.92 3.32 -19.05
C TYR A 181 -15.45 2.62 -17.77
N TYR A 182 -16.29 2.55 -16.73
CA TYR A 182 -15.91 1.91 -15.46
C TYR A 182 -15.71 0.40 -15.60
N TYR A 183 -16.51 -0.29 -16.41
CA TYR A 183 -16.28 -1.71 -16.71
C TYR A 183 -14.98 -1.93 -17.48
N GLY A 184 -14.69 -1.07 -18.46
CA GLY A 184 -13.43 -1.07 -19.20
C GLY A 184 -12.20 -0.78 -18.32
N GLN A 185 -12.37 -0.01 -17.25
CA GLN A 185 -11.35 0.18 -16.22
C GLN A 185 -11.19 -1.06 -15.33
N GLN A 186 -12.30 -1.59 -14.79
CA GLN A 186 -12.28 -2.59 -13.72
C GLN A 186 -11.95 -4.01 -14.20
N ILE A 187 -12.40 -4.42 -15.40
CA ILE A 187 -12.17 -5.79 -15.89
C ILE A 187 -10.68 -6.07 -16.12
N PRO A 188 -9.91 -5.23 -16.85
CA PRO A 188 -8.47 -5.46 -17.01
C PRO A 188 -7.70 -5.32 -15.69
N ASN A 189 -8.20 -4.51 -14.75
CA ASN A 189 -7.65 -4.40 -13.41
C ASN A 189 -7.69 -5.76 -12.69
N ILE A 190 -8.86 -6.41 -12.65
CA ILE A 190 -9.04 -7.75 -12.08
C ILE A 190 -8.16 -8.78 -12.80
N LEU A 191 -8.14 -8.76 -14.14
CA LEU A 191 -7.35 -9.71 -14.92
C LEU A 191 -5.85 -9.60 -14.60
N THR A 192 -5.34 -8.38 -14.44
CA THR A 192 -3.93 -8.17 -14.06
C THR A 192 -3.65 -8.62 -12.63
N ASP A 193 -4.59 -8.48 -11.70
CA ASP A 193 -4.48 -9.02 -10.33
C ASP A 193 -4.36 -10.55 -10.33
N VAL A 194 -5.19 -11.24 -11.12
CA VAL A 194 -5.10 -12.70 -11.30
C VAL A 194 -3.72 -13.10 -11.84
N VAL A 195 -3.21 -12.39 -12.85
CA VAL A 195 -1.88 -12.66 -13.41
C VAL A 195 -0.78 -12.46 -12.36
N LEU A 196 -0.84 -11.38 -11.58
CA LEU A 196 0.13 -11.10 -10.51
C LEU A 196 0.09 -12.16 -9.39
N LEU A 197 -1.07 -12.75 -9.13
CA LEU A 197 -1.24 -13.82 -8.14
C LEU A 197 -0.65 -15.15 -8.64
N ILE A 198 -0.86 -15.48 -9.92
CA ILE A 198 -0.40 -16.75 -10.52
C ILE A 198 1.09 -16.73 -10.86
N MET A 199 1.62 -15.57 -11.24
CA MET A 199 3.02 -15.41 -11.68
C MET A 199 4.06 -16.01 -10.72
N PRO A 200 4.08 -15.70 -9.40
CA PRO A 200 5.08 -16.26 -8.49
C PRO A 200 4.86 -17.74 -8.20
N LEU A 201 3.63 -18.28 -8.26
CA LEU A 201 3.35 -19.68 -7.96
C LEU A 201 4.21 -20.62 -8.81
N LYS A 202 4.30 -20.41 -10.12
CA LYS A 202 5.10 -21.31 -10.98
C LYS A 202 6.57 -21.37 -10.58
N CYS A 203 7.17 -20.25 -10.17
CA CYS A 203 8.56 -20.22 -9.71
C CYS A 203 8.74 -20.82 -8.32
N VAL A 204 7.75 -20.67 -7.46
CA VAL A 204 7.79 -21.12 -6.05
C VAL A 204 7.80 -22.64 -5.93
N TRP A 205 7.02 -23.31 -6.78
CA TRP A 205 6.91 -24.77 -6.75
C TRP A 205 8.11 -25.49 -7.39
N ALA A 206 8.94 -24.77 -8.16
CA ALA A 206 10.11 -25.30 -8.83
C ALA A 206 11.41 -25.24 -8.00
N LEU A 207 11.43 -24.50 -6.87
CA LEU A 207 12.65 -24.31 -6.06
C LEU A 207 12.53 -24.98 -4.68
N PRO A 208 13.61 -25.58 -4.14
CA PRO A 208 13.68 -25.99 -2.74
C PRO A 208 13.78 -24.74 -1.84
N ILE A 209 12.63 -24.24 -1.40
CA ILE A 209 12.53 -22.99 -0.64
C ILE A 209 12.70 -23.22 0.87
N SER A 210 13.48 -22.36 1.54
CA SER A 210 13.61 -22.35 3.00
C SER A 210 12.26 -22.07 3.70
N ARG A 211 12.00 -22.66 4.88
CA ARG A 211 10.74 -22.46 5.64
C ARG A 211 10.37 -20.98 5.83
N THR A 212 11.37 -20.10 5.94
CA THR A 212 11.16 -18.65 6.11
C THR A 212 10.68 -17.98 4.82
N GLN A 213 11.20 -18.35 3.65
CA GLN A 213 10.70 -17.84 2.37
C GLN A 213 9.30 -18.38 2.07
N ARG A 214 8.99 -19.62 2.45
CA ARG A 214 7.65 -20.21 2.28
C ARG A 214 6.57 -19.40 3.01
N VAL A 215 6.83 -18.98 4.25
CA VAL A 215 5.89 -18.11 5.01
C VAL A 215 5.70 -16.75 4.34
N LEU A 216 6.78 -16.14 3.83
CA LEU A 216 6.72 -14.85 3.14
C LEU A 216 5.86 -14.94 1.86
N LEU A 217 6.06 -16.00 1.10
CA LEU A 217 5.33 -16.32 -0.11
C LEU A 217 3.85 -16.60 0.16
N SER A 218 3.55 -17.35 1.21
CA SER A 218 2.18 -17.54 1.67
C SER A 218 1.52 -16.21 2.05
N GLY A 219 2.24 -15.30 2.71
CA GLY A 219 1.74 -13.96 3.03
C GLY A 219 1.37 -13.15 1.78
N VAL A 220 2.25 -13.11 0.77
CA VAL A 220 1.98 -12.46 -0.52
C VAL A 220 0.77 -13.06 -1.21
N PHE A 221 0.67 -14.39 -1.21
CA PHE A 221 -0.42 -15.09 -1.88
C PHE A 221 -1.76 -14.82 -1.21
N VAL A 222 -1.82 -14.85 0.13
CA VAL A 222 -3.03 -14.52 0.88
C VAL A 222 -3.44 -13.07 0.60
N THR A 223 -2.50 -12.13 0.63
CA THR A 223 -2.86 -10.72 0.37
C THR A 223 -3.23 -10.43 -1.07
N GLY A 224 -2.60 -11.09 -2.05
CA GLY A 224 -3.01 -10.98 -3.45
C GLY A 224 -4.35 -11.65 -3.74
N GLY A 225 -4.68 -12.73 -3.02
CA GLY A 225 -6.03 -13.30 -3.06
C GLY A 225 -7.07 -12.35 -2.48
N LEU A 226 -6.74 -11.64 -1.39
CA LEU A 226 -7.61 -10.64 -0.80
C LEU A 226 -7.82 -9.43 -1.71
N THR A 227 -6.79 -8.91 -2.39
CA THR A 227 -6.97 -7.81 -3.37
C THR A 227 -7.94 -8.23 -4.46
N LEU A 228 -7.76 -9.42 -5.03
CA LEU A 228 -8.65 -9.94 -6.07
C LEU A 228 -10.11 -10.05 -5.61
N ILE A 229 -10.36 -10.48 -4.37
CA ILE A 229 -11.72 -10.52 -3.81
C ILE A 229 -12.30 -9.11 -3.73
N PHE A 230 -11.54 -8.13 -3.23
CA PHE A 230 -12.01 -6.75 -3.14
C PHE A 230 -12.28 -6.12 -4.50
N ASP A 231 -11.47 -6.41 -5.51
CA ASP A 231 -11.70 -5.95 -6.88
C ASP A 231 -13.03 -6.47 -7.45
N ILE A 232 -13.35 -7.75 -7.18
CA ILE A 232 -14.62 -8.38 -7.60
C ILE A 232 -15.80 -7.75 -6.85
N VAL A 233 -15.67 -7.57 -5.53
CA VAL A 233 -16.74 -6.94 -4.72
C VAL A 233 -16.99 -5.51 -5.20
N ARG A 234 -15.94 -4.76 -5.54
CA ARG A 234 -16.09 -3.41 -6.11
C ARG A 234 -16.76 -3.44 -7.48
N LEU A 235 -16.42 -4.40 -8.34
CA LEU A 235 -17.09 -4.57 -9.63
C LEU A 235 -18.60 -4.82 -9.44
N VAL A 236 -18.99 -5.68 -8.50
CA VAL A 236 -20.40 -5.91 -8.15
C VAL A 236 -21.06 -4.63 -7.68
N ALA A 237 -20.42 -3.87 -6.78
CA ALA A 237 -20.93 -2.59 -6.32
C ALA A 237 -21.10 -1.56 -7.46
N MET A 238 -20.23 -1.58 -8.48
CA MET A 238 -20.36 -0.73 -9.68
C MET A 238 -21.53 -1.17 -10.59
N ILE A 239 -21.75 -2.48 -10.71
CA ILE A 239 -22.89 -3.03 -11.45
C ILE A 239 -24.18 -2.61 -10.76
N ASP A 240 -24.24 -2.73 -9.44
CA ASP A 240 -25.40 -2.32 -8.64
C ASP A 240 -25.64 -0.82 -8.75
N LEU A 241 -24.59 0.02 -8.70
CA LEU A 241 -24.70 1.46 -8.92
C LEU A 241 -25.36 1.78 -10.27
N THR A 242 -24.93 1.11 -11.34
CA THR A 242 -25.47 1.31 -12.69
C THR A 242 -26.96 0.92 -12.77
N ARG A 243 -27.40 -0.01 -11.94
CA ARG A 243 -28.80 -0.49 -11.89
C ARG A 243 -29.69 0.32 -10.93
N SER A 244 -29.12 1.03 -9.97
CA SER A 244 -29.85 1.64 -8.84
C SER A 244 -30.53 2.98 -9.15
N GLY A 245 -30.55 3.41 -10.42
CA GLY A 245 -31.29 4.60 -10.86
C GLY A 245 -30.49 5.92 -10.80
N PRO A 246 -31.17 7.09 -10.86
CA PRO A 246 -30.53 8.40 -11.05
C PRO A 246 -29.82 8.95 -9.81
N ASP A 247 -30.04 8.36 -8.63
CA ASP A 247 -29.46 8.80 -7.35
C ASP A 247 -28.00 8.35 -7.18
N VAL A 248 -27.13 8.81 -8.09
CA VAL A 248 -25.71 8.44 -8.14
C VAL A 248 -24.97 8.82 -6.86
N THR A 249 -25.25 9.99 -6.27
CA THR A 249 -24.55 10.50 -5.08
C THR A 249 -24.79 9.65 -3.83
N TYR A 250 -25.96 9.00 -3.76
CA TYR A 250 -26.34 8.09 -2.69
C TYR A 250 -25.81 6.67 -2.94
N ASN A 251 -26.05 6.14 -4.14
CA ASN A 251 -25.72 4.76 -4.49
C ASN A 251 -24.21 4.54 -4.72
N GLN A 252 -23.42 5.60 -4.92
CA GLN A 252 -21.98 5.50 -5.17
C GLN A 252 -21.16 5.20 -3.90
N VAL A 253 -21.75 5.32 -2.70
CA VAL A 253 -21.02 5.13 -1.45
C VAL A 253 -20.30 3.78 -1.33
N PRO A 254 -20.94 2.62 -1.59
CA PRO A 254 -20.25 1.34 -1.51
C PRO A 254 -19.04 1.28 -2.45
N VAL A 255 -19.18 1.80 -3.68
CA VAL A 255 -18.08 1.85 -4.65
C VAL A 255 -16.89 2.63 -4.09
N VAL A 256 -17.13 3.79 -3.47
CA VAL A 256 -16.08 4.62 -2.87
C VAL A 256 -15.38 3.91 -1.72
N VAL A 257 -16.13 3.25 -0.83
CA VAL A 257 -15.56 2.50 0.30
C VAL A 257 -14.67 1.36 -0.20
N TRP A 258 -15.15 0.57 -1.16
CA TRP A 258 -14.37 -0.52 -1.74
C TRP A 258 -13.13 -0.03 -2.48
N THR A 259 -13.22 1.11 -3.18
CA THR A 259 -12.07 1.75 -3.85
C THR A 259 -10.97 2.13 -2.84
N CYS A 260 -11.33 2.62 -1.65
CA CYS A 260 -10.37 2.97 -0.60
C CYS A 260 -9.71 1.72 0.02
N ILE A 261 -10.51 0.67 0.23
CA ILE A 261 -10.03 -0.61 0.77
C ILE A 261 -9.08 -1.28 -0.23
N GLU A 262 -9.45 -1.37 -1.51
CA GLU A 262 -8.66 -1.96 -2.59
C GLU A 262 -7.25 -1.33 -2.65
N ALA A 263 -7.17 0.00 -2.78
CA ALA A 263 -5.88 0.70 -2.82
C ALA A 263 -5.03 0.47 -1.55
N THR A 264 -5.67 0.45 -0.38
CA THR A 264 -4.98 0.24 0.90
C THR A 264 -4.43 -1.17 1.01
N VAL A 265 -5.23 -2.19 0.67
CA VAL A 265 -4.83 -3.59 0.70
C VAL A 265 -3.74 -3.87 -0.32
N GLY A 266 -3.83 -3.26 -1.51
CA GLY A 266 -2.76 -3.30 -2.52
C GLY A 266 -1.43 -2.75 -2.00
N ILE A 267 -1.44 -1.61 -1.30
CA ILE A 267 -0.22 -1.05 -0.68
C ILE A 267 0.33 -2.00 0.39
N ILE A 268 -0.51 -2.55 1.25
CA ILE A 268 -0.09 -3.49 2.30
C ILE A 268 0.52 -4.75 1.66
N ALA A 269 -0.14 -5.32 0.66
CA ALA A 269 0.33 -6.49 -0.08
C ALA A 269 1.72 -6.24 -0.69
N ALA A 270 1.93 -5.08 -1.30
CA ALA A 270 3.23 -4.68 -1.82
C ALA A 270 4.28 -4.52 -0.71
N CYS A 271 3.90 -4.06 0.48
CA CYS A 271 4.77 -3.81 1.63
C CYS A 271 5.22 -5.08 2.38
N LEU A 272 4.34 -6.06 2.55
CA LEU A 272 4.55 -7.24 3.38
C LEU A 272 5.87 -8.01 3.14
N PRO A 273 6.33 -8.24 1.89
CA PRO A 273 7.53 -9.02 1.64
C PRO A 273 8.81 -8.41 2.24
N ASN A 274 8.82 -7.09 2.41
CA ASN A 274 9.98 -6.37 2.92
C ASN A 274 9.97 -6.22 4.44
N LEU A 275 8.89 -6.63 5.13
CA LEU A 275 8.77 -6.57 6.60
C LEU A 275 9.43 -7.76 7.32
N LYS A 276 9.94 -8.76 6.57
CA LYS A 276 10.68 -9.93 7.08
C LYS A 276 11.69 -9.65 8.21
N PRO A 277 12.59 -8.65 8.15
CA PRO A 277 13.57 -8.40 9.22
C PRO A 277 12.91 -7.93 10.53
N LEU A 278 11.83 -7.16 10.45
CA LEU A 278 11.12 -6.67 11.64
C LEU A 278 10.48 -7.82 12.42
N PHE A 279 9.94 -8.83 11.73
CA PHE A 279 9.40 -10.02 12.40
C PHE A 279 10.47 -10.84 13.13
N LYS A 280 11.72 -10.84 12.67
CA LYS A 280 12.83 -11.50 13.38
C LYS A 280 13.25 -10.73 14.63
N LEU A 281 13.33 -9.40 14.54
CA LEU A 281 13.67 -8.53 15.68
C LEU A 281 12.58 -8.52 16.74
N SER A 282 11.31 -8.43 16.33
CA SER A 282 10.16 -8.51 17.22
C SER A 282 10.12 -9.86 17.94
N ARG A 283 10.35 -10.97 17.24
CA ARG A 283 10.36 -12.31 17.88
C ARG A 283 11.59 -12.52 18.78
N GLY A 284 12.73 -11.90 18.51
CA GLY A 284 13.91 -11.95 19.38
C GLY A 284 13.77 -11.11 20.65
N SER A 285 13.21 -9.90 20.54
CA SER A 285 13.04 -8.96 21.65
C SER A 285 11.80 -9.23 22.50
N PHE A 286 10.68 -9.61 21.87
CA PHE A 286 9.43 -9.94 22.57
C PHE A 286 9.56 -11.23 23.39
N TRP A 287 10.30 -12.23 22.89
CA TRP A 287 10.54 -13.48 23.64
C TRP A 287 11.67 -13.37 24.67
N SER A 288 12.65 -12.48 24.51
CA SER A 288 13.65 -12.22 25.55
C SER A 288 13.06 -11.45 26.73
N GLN A 289 12.15 -10.50 26.49
CA GLN A 289 11.42 -9.78 27.54
C GLN A 289 10.39 -10.66 28.27
N LEU A 290 9.76 -11.64 27.59
CA LEU A 290 8.88 -12.62 28.24
C LEU A 290 9.64 -13.69 29.04
N ARG A 291 10.90 -13.99 28.69
CA ARG A 291 11.74 -14.94 29.45
C ARG A 291 12.44 -14.31 30.66
N SER A 292 12.59 -12.99 30.74
CA SER A 292 13.22 -12.33 31.90
C SER A 292 12.28 -12.11 33.09
N GLY A 293 10.99 -12.50 32.99
CA GLY A 293 9.99 -12.32 34.05
C GLY A 293 9.77 -13.49 35.00
N THR A 294 10.41 -14.64 34.78
CA THR A 294 10.26 -15.84 35.63
C THR A 294 11.60 -16.54 35.80
N GLY A 295 12.34 -16.13 36.82
CA GLY A 295 13.64 -16.68 37.18
C GLY A 295 14.17 -16.07 38.47
N HIS A 296 13.38 -16.11 39.54
CA HIS A 296 13.88 -15.84 40.89
C HIS A 296 14.81 -17.00 41.27
N SER A 297 16.12 -16.79 41.07
CA SER A 297 17.15 -17.73 41.52
C SER A 297 17.34 -17.51 43.02
N ASN A 298 16.82 -18.44 43.83
CA ASN A 298 17.18 -18.55 45.24
C ASN A 298 18.66 -18.93 45.33
N GLN A 299 19.53 -17.98 45.68
CA GLN A 299 20.84 -18.27 46.25
C GLN A 299 20.67 -18.55 47.74
N PRO A 300 21.05 -19.74 48.25
CA PRO A 300 21.27 -19.89 49.67
C PRO A 300 22.69 -19.37 50.03
N LEU A 301 22.73 -18.43 50.98
CA LEU A 301 23.94 -18.06 51.71
C LEU A 301 24.29 -19.20 52.68
N ASN A 302 25.54 -19.66 52.69
CA ASN A 302 26.07 -20.45 53.81
C ASN A 302 27.50 -19.97 54.15
N PRO A 303 27.78 -19.56 55.39
CA PRO A 303 29.12 -19.16 55.83
C PRO A 303 29.90 -20.30 56.51
N SER A 304 31.22 -20.08 56.64
CA SER A 304 32.21 -20.73 57.54
C SER A 304 32.67 -22.17 57.25
N SER A 305 33.97 -22.32 56.94
CA SER A 305 34.99 -22.88 57.86
C SER A 305 36.38 -22.87 57.20
N GLN A 306 37.38 -22.38 57.96
CA GLN A 306 38.81 -22.47 57.65
C GLN A 306 39.27 -23.93 57.61
N GLU A 307 40.19 -24.27 56.70
CA GLU A 307 41.39 -25.03 57.09
C GLU A 307 42.51 -24.88 56.06
N LEU A 308 43.72 -24.91 56.61
CA LEU A 308 45.00 -24.48 56.07
C LEU A 308 45.81 -25.73 55.72
N SER A 309 46.27 -25.89 54.48
CA SER A 309 47.42 -26.74 54.18
C SER A 309 48.14 -26.23 52.94
N MET A 310 49.36 -25.74 53.17
CA MET A 310 50.38 -25.43 52.18
C MET A 310 50.96 -26.74 51.64
N GLU A 311 51.05 -26.88 50.32
CA GLU A 311 52.07 -27.74 49.69
C GLU A 311 52.44 -27.19 48.29
N GLU A 312 53.51 -26.39 48.31
CA GLU A 312 54.63 -26.31 47.37
C GLU A 312 54.44 -26.86 45.95
N ASN A 313 54.47 -25.97 44.94
CA ASN A 313 55.14 -26.27 43.67
C ASN A 313 55.58 -24.99 42.94
N ASN A 314 56.70 -25.17 42.25
CA ASN A 314 57.73 -24.18 41.95
C ASN A 314 57.39 -23.17 40.83
N TYR A 315 58.07 -22.03 40.91
CA TYR A 315 57.96 -20.79 40.11
C TYR A 315 58.66 -20.92 38.74
N ASP A 316 58.13 -20.29 37.67
CA ASP A 316 58.97 -19.79 36.55
C ASP A 316 58.36 -18.50 35.93
N PRO A 317 59.01 -17.32 36.03
CA PRO A 317 58.40 -16.02 35.73
C PRO A 317 59.04 -15.31 34.52
N TYR A 318 58.80 -15.73 33.26
CA TYR A 318 59.41 -15.03 32.11
C TYR A 318 58.59 -14.88 30.81
N PHE A 319 57.28 -15.09 30.78
CA PHE A 319 56.53 -15.00 29.49
C PHE A 319 55.46 -13.91 29.36
N ALA A 320 55.48 -12.90 30.23
CA ALA A 320 54.51 -11.80 30.20
C ALA A 320 55.16 -10.42 30.00
N GLN A 321 55.77 -10.17 28.83
CA GLN A 321 56.01 -8.81 28.34
C GLN A 321 56.50 -8.83 26.89
N THR A 322 56.12 -7.81 26.10
CA THR A 322 56.34 -7.59 24.64
C THR A 322 55.38 -8.38 23.74
N ASN A 323 54.44 -7.81 22.99
CA ASN A 323 54.46 -6.56 22.22
C ASN A 323 53.04 -5.96 22.12
N ILE A 324 52.77 -4.99 22.99
CA ILE A 324 52.04 -3.78 22.60
C ILE A 324 53.12 -2.85 22.03
N TYR A 325 52.81 -2.06 20.98
CA TYR A 325 53.69 -1.18 20.18
C TYR A 325 54.29 -1.77 18.90
N ALA A 326 53.60 -1.61 17.77
CA ALA A 326 54.21 -1.21 16.49
C ALA A 326 53.11 -0.75 15.51
N ARG A 327 52.72 0.50 15.65
CA ARG A 327 51.93 1.30 14.70
C ARG A 327 52.95 2.17 13.94
N HIS A 328 52.79 2.33 12.63
CA HIS A 328 53.49 3.26 11.71
C HIS A 328 54.94 2.98 11.27
N SER A 329 55.12 2.77 9.94
CA SER A 329 56.03 3.46 9.00
C SER A 329 56.33 2.54 7.80
N VAL A 330 55.84 2.85 6.59
CA VAL A 330 56.47 3.61 5.48
C VAL A 330 57.64 2.87 4.79
N SER A 331 57.45 2.77 3.47
CA SER A 331 58.24 2.24 2.34
C SER A 331 59.74 2.56 2.26
N ILE A 332 60.50 1.73 1.51
CA ILE A 332 61.29 2.10 0.29
C ILE A 332 61.96 0.85 -0.36
N HIS A 333 62.00 0.90 -1.69
CA HIS A 333 62.70 0.05 -2.69
C HIS A 333 64.16 -0.33 -2.39
N TYR A 334 64.65 -1.45 -2.94
CA TYR A 334 65.82 -1.46 -3.84
C TYR A 334 65.88 -2.72 -4.73
N SER A 335 66.47 -2.52 -5.91
CA SER A 335 66.70 -3.45 -7.03
C SER A 335 67.92 -4.35 -6.86
N LYS A 336 67.93 -5.47 -7.61
CA LYS A 336 69.05 -6.05 -8.41
C LYS A 336 68.85 -7.56 -8.63
N PRO A 337 69.60 -8.21 -9.53
CA PRO A 337 70.53 -7.68 -10.54
C PRO A 337 70.00 -7.72 -11.97
#